data_AF-A0A2V7NM61-F1
#
_entry.id   AF-A0A2V7NM61-F1
#
_cell.length_a   1.000
_cell.length_b   1.000
_cell.length_c   1.000
_cell.angle_alpha   90.00
_cell.angle_beta   90.00
_cell.angle_gamma   90.00
#
_symmetry.space_group_name_H-M   'P 1'
#
loop_
_entity.id
_entity.type
_entity.pdbx_description
1 polymer ?
#
loop_
_entity_poly.entity_id
_entity_poly.type
_entity_poly.pdbx_seq_one_letter_code
_entity_poly.pdbx_strand_id
1 'polypeptide(L)'
;MSIMGARRKAETRSLLIEAGLQVFAERGIELGSLDEVAQTAGFTKGAIYRQFPSKSAFLLALFEQYAAVARAGPAARQASWFAPLTLQFAAHAMRDPLLRRRFAVVLAESPDAATPAGQLLKAVAGVLASAQPATQ
;
A
#
# COMPACT_ATOMS: atom_id res chain seq x y z
N MET A 1 8.26 5.27 -29.22
CA MET A 1 7.25 5.59 -28.17
C MET A 1 7.54 7.02 -27.68
N SER A 2 6.61 7.97 -27.85
CA SER A 2 6.86 9.41 -27.59
C SER A 2 6.94 9.74 -26.09
N ILE A 3 7.82 10.66 -25.70
CA ILE A 3 8.03 11.15 -24.31
C ILE A 3 6.71 11.63 -23.68
N MET A 4 5.84 12.25 -24.49
CA MET A 4 4.53 12.75 -24.03
C MET A 4 3.56 11.63 -23.63
N GLY A 5 3.59 10.51 -24.36
CA GLY A 5 2.77 9.34 -24.04
C GLY A 5 3.23 8.66 -22.74
N ALA A 6 4.53 8.62 -22.50
CA ALA A 6 5.09 8.09 -21.25
C ALA A 6 4.70 8.94 -20.04
N ARG A 7 4.75 10.27 -20.16
CA ARG A 7 4.34 11.20 -19.09
C ARG A 7 2.87 11.02 -18.71
N ARG A 8 1.97 10.97 -19.71
CA ARG A 8 0.54 10.78 -19.46
C ARG A 8 0.21 9.42 -18.85
N LYS A 9 0.94 8.38 -19.26
CA LYS A 9 0.84 7.05 -18.67
C LYS A 9 1.23 7.06 -17.19
N ALA A 10 2.33 7.75 -16.84
CA ALA A 10 2.79 7.88 -15.46
C ALA A 10 1.81 8.68 -14.59
N GLU A 11 1.27 9.78 -15.11
CA GLU A 11 0.24 10.59 -14.43
C GLU A 11 -1.02 9.77 -14.14
N THR A 12 -1.54 9.05 -15.13
CA THR A 12 -2.69 8.14 -14.95
C THR A 12 -2.39 7.10 -13.88
N ARG A 13 -1.18 6.53 -13.90
CA ARG A 13 -0.76 5.54 -12.89
C ARG A 13 -0.74 6.14 -11.48
N SER A 14 -0.26 7.38 -11.32
CA SER A 14 -0.24 8.07 -10.01
C SER A 14 -1.64 8.29 -9.47
N LEU A 15 -2.54 8.84 -10.30
CA LEU A 15 -3.93 9.13 -9.91
C LEU A 15 -4.69 7.86 -9.51
N LEU A 16 -4.47 6.76 -10.23
CA LEU A 16 -5.06 5.46 -9.87
C LEU A 16 -4.54 4.94 -8.53
N ILE A 17 -3.24 5.10 -8.25
CA ILE A 17 -2.64 4.69 -6.97
C ILE A 17 -3.19 5.54 -5.82
N GLU A 18 -3.29 6.86 -6.00
CA GLU A 18 -3.86 7.77 -4.99
C GLU A 18 -5.31 7.41 -4.66
N ALA A 19 -6.14 7.16 -5.68
CA ALA A 19 -7.51 6.69 -5.46
C ALA A 19 -7.54 5.32 -4.78
N GLY A 20 -6.63 4.42 -5.15
CA GLY A 20 -6.50 3.11 -4.51
C GLY A 20 -6.19 3.19 -3.03
N LEU A 21 -5.37 4.14 -2.59
CA LEU A 21 -5.04 4.30 -1.17
C LEU A 21 -6.32 4.56 -0.36
N GLN A 22 -7.22 5.39 -0.87
CA GLN A 22 -8.50 5.68 -0.22
C GLN A 22 -9.46 4.50 -0.29
N VAL A 23 -9.69 3.96 -1.50
CA VAL A 23 -10.65 2.85 -1.71
C VAL A 23 -10.30 1.66 -0.83
N PHE A 24 -9.03 1.25 -0.78
CA PHE A 24 -8.63 0.09 0.02
C PHE A 24 -8.55 0.41 1.51
N ALA A 25 -8.26 1.65 1.90
CA ALA A 25 -8.37 2.07 3.31
C ALA A 25 -9.82 1.97 3.83
N GLU A 26 -10.80 2.36 3.01
CA GLU A 26 -12.21 2.39 3.39
C GLU A 26 -12.90 1.02 3.27
N ARG A 27 -12.66 0.31 2.15
CA ARG A 27 -13.37 -0.95 1.83
C ARG A 27 -12.64 -2.19 2.31
N GLY A 28 -11.33 -2.09 2.52
CA GLY A 28 -10.47 -3.24 2.75
C GLY A 28 -9.95 -3.85 1.44
N ILE A 29 -8.75 -4.45 1.51
CA ILE A 29 -8.12 -5.16 0.37
C ILE A 29 -9.02 -6.25 -0.19
N GLU A 30 -9.77 -6.99 0.63
CA GLU A 30 -10.62 -8.08 0.15
C GLU A 30 -11.80 -7.56 -0.68
N LEU A 31 -12.56 -6.59 -0.14
CA LEU A 31 -13.80 -6.10 -0.77
C LEU A 31 -13.56 -5.05 -1.87
N GLY A 32 -12.52 -4.22 -1.75
CA GLY A 32 -12.23 -3.19 -2.74
C GLY A 32 -11.86 -3.78 -4.11
N SER A 33 -12.17 -3.08 -5.19
CA SER A 33 -11.95 -3.54 -6.56
C SER A 33 -11.22 -2.53 -7.43
N LEU A 34 -10.58 -3.00 -8.51
CA LEU A 34 -9.97 -2.11 -9.50
C LEU A 34 -11.00 -1.24 -10.22
N ASP A 35 -12.23 -1.74 -10.36
CA ASP A 35 -13.31 -1.01 -10.99
C ASP A 35 -13.71 0.21 -10.15
N GLU A 36 -13.86 0.04 -8.84
CA GLU A 36 -14.11 1.14 -7.89
C GLU A 36 -12.95 2.14 -7.86
N VAL A 37 -11.70 1.66 -7.91
CA VAL A 37 -10.52 2.54 -8.00
C VAL A 37 -10.57 3.37 -9.28
N ALA A 38 -10.87 2.75 -10.42
CA ALA A 38 -10.98 3.47 -11.69
C ALA A 38 -12.08 4.53 -11.62
N GLN A 39 -13.26 4.16 -11.10
CA GLN A 39 -14.38 5.09 -10.92
C GLN A 39 -14.01 6.27 -10.01
N THR A 40 -13.38 5.98 -8.87
CA THR A 40 -12.94 6.99 -7.88
C THR A 40 -11.91 7.95 -8.48
N ALA A 41 -11.01 7.44 -9.34
CA ALA A 41 -10.00 8.24 -10.03
C ALA A 41 -10.54 8.97 -11.29
N GLY A 42 -11.82 8.81 -11.65
CA GLY A 42 -12.39 9.41 -12.86
C GLY A 42 -11.96 8.74 -14.17
N PHE A 43 -11.55 7.47 -14.12
CA PHE A 43 -11.13 6.69 -15.27
C PHE A 43 -12.10 5.56 -15.61
N THR A 44 -12.05 5.10 -16.86
CA THR A 44 -12.83 3.92 -17.29
C THR A 44 -12.23 2.63 -16.74
N LYS A 45 -13.07 1.60 -16.60
CA LYS A 45 -12.64 0.24 -16.26
C LYS A 45 -11.48 -0.23 -17.15
N GLY A 46 -11.60 -0.06 -18.48
CA GLY A 46 -10.53 -0.44 -19.40
C GLY A 46 -9.21 0.31 -19.19
N ALA A 47 -9.24 1.54 -18.65
CA ALA A 47 -8.02 2.30 -18.39
C ALA A 47 -7.19 1.74 -17.23
N ILE A 48 -7.83 1.27 -16.14
CA ILE A 48 -7.08 0.69 -15.02
C ILE A 48 -6.43 -0.64 -15.40
N TYR A 49 -7.12 -1.53 -16.13
CA TYR A 49 -6.55 -2.82 -16.54
C TYR A 49 -5.39 -2.68 -17.54
N ARG A 50 -5.31 -1.56 -18.28
CA ARG A 50 -4.13 -1.23 -19.11
C ARG A 50 -2.91 -0.82 -18.29
N GLN A 51 -3.10 -0.26 -17.10
CA GLN A 51 -2.01 0.11 -16.19
C GLN A 51 -1.64 -1.05 -15.26
N PHE A 52 -2.64 -1.78 -14.80
CA PHE A 52 -2.53 -2.84 -13.80
C PHE A 52 -3.34 -4.05 -14.27
N PRO A 53 -2.69 -5.09 -14.82
CA PRO A 53 -3.40 -6.23 -15.38
C PRO A 53 -4.17 -7.07 -14.34
N SER A 54 -3.87 -6.89 -13.04
CA SER A 54 -4.54 -7.58 -11.95
C SER A 54 -4.57 -6.75 -10.67
N LYS A 55 -5.50 -7.10 -9.76
CA LYS A 55 -5.57 -6.51 -8.41
C LYS A 55 -4.29 -6.73 -7.62
N SER A 56 -3.65 -7.90 -7.75
CA SER A 56 -2.35 -8.17 -7.13
C SER A 56 -1.23 -7.26 -7.64
N ALA A 57 -1.18 -7.02 -8.97
CA ALA A 57 -0.22 -6.08 -9.55
C ALA A 57 -0.43 -4.64 -9.07
N PHE A 58 -1.70 -4.24 -8.91
CA PHE A 58 -2.06 -2.96 -8.32
C PHE A 58 -1.65 -2.86 -6.85
N LEU A 59 -1.99 -3.87 -6.04
CA LEU A 59 -1.67 -3.89 -4.60
C LEU A 59 -0.16 -3.83 -4.34
N LEU A 60 0.65 -4.43 -5.22
CA LEU A 60 2.10 -4.32 -5.12
C LEU A 60 2.59 -2.89 -5.32
N ALA A 61 2.07 -2.21 -6.34
CA ALA A 61 2.38 -0.80 -6.60
C ALA A 61 1.84 0.13 -5.50
N LEU A 62 0.66 -0.19 -4.97
CA LEU A 62 0.05 0.52 -3.85
C LEU A 62 0.91 0.39 -2.59
N PHE A 63 1.41 -0.82 -2.33
CA PHE A 63 2.34 -1.09 -1.23
C PHE A 63 3.64 -0.29 -1.36
N GLU A 64 4.20 -0.17 -2.57
CA GLU A 64 5.40 0.65 -2.82
C GLU A 64 5.17 2.13 -2.49
N GLN A 65 4.00 2.68 -2.86
CA GLN A 65 3.61 4.04 -2.49
C GLN A 65 3.41 4.19 -0.98
N TYR A 66 2.70 3.24 -0.35
CA TYR A 66 2.56 3.18 1.11
C TYR A 66 3.93 3.18 1.81
N ALA A 67 4.85 2.34 1.33
CA ALA A 67 6.18 2.19 1.89
C ALA A 67 7.00 3.48 1.78
N ALA A 68 6.87 4.21 0.66
CA ALA A 68 7.48 5.52 0.49
C ALA A 68 6.96 6.53 1.53
N VAL A 69 5.64 6.55 1.77
CA VAL A 69 5.05 7.42 2.80
C VAL A 69 5.45 7.01 4.21
N ALA A 70 5.52 5.71 4.50
CA ALA A 70 6.01 5.21 5.79
C ALA A 70 7.43 5.71 6.09
N ARG A 71 8.33 5.69 5.09
CA ARG A 71 9.72 6.18 5.19
C ARG A 71 9.84 7.70 5.20
N ALA A 72 8.93 8.42 4.56
CA ALA A 72 8.97 9.89 4.49
C ALA A 72 8.79 10.57 5.85
N GLY A 73 8.36 9.84 6.88
CA GLY A 73 8.39 10.29 8.27
C GLY A 73 7.01 10.67 8.83
N PRO A 74 6.96 11.21 10.06
CA PRO A 74 5.72 11.46 10.78
C PRO A 74 4.69 12.30 10.02
N ALA A 75 5.14 13.37 9.35
CA ALA A 75 4.26 14.29 8.66
C ALA A 75 3.44 13.61 7.54
N ALA A 76 4.08 12.74 6.76
CA ALA A 76 3.45 12.02 5.64
C ALA A 76 2.47 10.92 6.13
N ARG A 77 2.74 10.32 7.29
CA ARG A 77 1.93 9.26 7.90
C ARG A 77 0.61 9.75 8.52
N GLN A 78 0.32 11.05 8.46
CA GLN A 78 -0.93 11.64 8.94
C GLN A 78 -2.11 11.42 7.96
N ALA A 79 -1.86 10.89 6.76
CA ALA A 79 -2.93 10.61 5.82
C ALA A 79 -3.95 9.61 6.41
N SER A 80 -5.24 9.87 6.21
CA SER A 80 -6.35 9.05 6.75
C SER A 80 -6.25 7.56 6.38
N TRP A 81 -5.73 7.26 5.19
CA TRP A 81 -5.55 5.91 4.68
C TRP A 81 -4.38 5.15 5.33
N PHE A 82 -3.45 5.83 5.99
CA PHE A 82 -2.18 5.22 6.42
C PHE A 82 -2.39 4.14 7.48
N ALA A 83 -3.07 4.47 8.58
CA ALA A 83 -3.34 3.52 9.65
C ALA A 83 -4.15 2.29 9.21
N PRO A 84 -5.30 2.42 8.52
CA PRO A 84 -6.05 1.25 8.06
C PRO A 84 -5.25 0.40 7.07
N LEU A 85 -4.51 1.00 6.13
CA LEU A 85 -3.69 0.22 5.20
C LEU A 85 -2.50 -0.46 5.89
N THR A 86 -1.93 0.14 6.93
CA THR A 86 -0.88 -0.51 7.74
C THR A 86 -1.39 -1.84 8.29
N LEU A 87 -2.59 -1.85 8.89
CA LEU A 87 -3.19 -3.05 9.46
C LEU A 87 -3.55 -4.09 8.39
N GLN A 88 -4.08 -3.64 7.25
CA GLN A 88 -4.45 -4.53 6.16
C GLN A 88 -3.22 -5.18 5.50
N PHE A 89 -2.16 -4.40 5.23
CA PHE A 89 -0.92 -4.95 4.73
C PHE A 89 -0.25 -5.87 5.75
N ALA A 90 -0.33 -5.58 7.05
CA ALA A 90 0.12 -6.48 8.09
C ALA A 90 -0.63 -7.82 8.05
N ALA A 91 -1.96 -7.79 7.99
CA ALA A 91 -2.78 -9.00 7.91
C ALA A 91 -2.48 -9.81 6.63
N HIS A 92 -2.28 -9.14 5.50
CA HIS A 92 -1.94 -9.81 4.24
C HIS A 92 -0.50 -10.38 4.26
N ALA A 93 0.44 -9.68 4.89
CA ALA A 93 1.81 -10.15 5.14
C ALA A 93 1.87 -11.39 6.04
N MET A 94 0.87 -11.62 6.89
CA MET A 94 0.78 -12.89 7.62
C MET A 94 0.53 -14.08 6.69
N ARG A 95 -0.10 -13.86 5.53
CA ARG A 95 -0.48 -14.91 4.57
C ARG A 95 0.47 -15.02 3.38
N ASP A 96 1.18 -13.95 3.04
CA ASP A 96 2.13 -13.89 1.92
C ASP A 96 3.58 -13.68 2.42
N PRO A 97 4.48 -14.68 2.28
CA PRO A 97 5.88 -14.57 2.69
C PRO A 97 6.66 -13.46 1.98
N LEU A 98 6.35 -13.15 0.71
CA LEU A 98 7.04 -12.10 -0.02
C LEU A 98 6.63 -10.73 0.50
N LEU A 99 5.33 -10.51 0.68
CA LEU A 99 4.82 -9.27 1.25
C LEU A 99 5.33 -9.07 2.68
N ARG A 100 5.42 -10.16 3.47
CA ARG A 100 6.04 -10.13 4.80
C ARG A 100 7.47 -9.61 4.77
N ARG A 101 8.31 -10.15 3.88
CA ARG A 101 9.71 -9.70 3.75
C ARG A 101 9.79 -8.23 3.36
N ARG A 102 9.00 -7.79 2.38
CA ARG A 102 8.96 -6.39 1.95
C ARG A 102 8.48 -5.46 3.07
N PHE A 103 7.46 -5.86 3.80
CA PHE A 103 6.90 -5.08 4.90
C PHE A 103 7.84 -5.02 6.11
N ALA A 104 8.54 -6.11 6.42
CA ALA A 104 9.58 -6.10 7.45
C ALA A 104 10.67 -5.05 7.17
N VAL A 105 11.10 -4.89 5.91
CA VAL A 105 12.06 -3.83 5.52
C VAL A 105 11.50 -2.43 5.82
N VAL A 106 10.24 -2.18 5.44
CA VAL A 106 9.57 -0.89 5.73
C VAL A 106 9.49 -0.60 7.23
N LEU A 107 9.23 -1.64 8.04
CA LEU A 107 9.08 -1.51 9.48
C LEU A 107 10.42 -1.36 10.21
N ALA A 108 11.50 -1.96 9.70
CA ALA A 108 12.83 -1.85 10.27
C ALA A 108 13.40 -0.42 10.20
N GLU A 109 12.92 0.38 9.25
CA GLU A 109 13.36 1.76 9.03
C GLU A 109 12.57 2.79 9.86
N SER A 110 11.68 2.38 10.77
CA SER A 110 10.81 3.29 11.53
C SER A 110 11.50 3.90 12.76
N PRO A 111 11.93 5.19 12.75
CA PRO A 111 12.82 5.73 13.79
C PRO A 111 12.09 6.35 14.98
N ASP A 112 10.78 6.62 14.87
CA ASP A 112 10.10 7.53 15.81
C ASP A 112 8.80 6.94 16.40
N ALA A 113 8.90 6.46 17.64
CA ALA A 113 7.80 5.93 18.44
C ALA A 113 7.00 7.01 19.19
N ALA A 114 7.33 8.30 19.06
CA ALA A 114 6.62 9.38 19.74
C ALA A 114 5.27 9.72 19.08
N THR A 115 5.03 9.25 17.85
CA THR A 115 3.78 9.50 17.12
C THR A 115 2.86 8.27 17.11
N PRO A 116 1.53 8.45 17.08
CA PRO A 116 0.59 7.31 16.99
C PRO A 116 0.87 6.39 15.81
N ALA A 117 1.17 6.96 14.64
CA ALA A 117 1.54 6.18 13.45
C ALA A 117 2.85 5.40 13.64
N GLY A 118 3.83 5.97 14.34
CA GLY A 118 5.07 5.27 14.68
C GLY A 118 4.88 4.14 15.68
N GLN A 119 4.02 4.34 16.68
CA GLN A 119 3.62 3.29 17.62
C GLN A 119 2.91 2.14 16.91
N LEU A 120 2.04 2.44 15.95
CA LEU A 120 1.38 1.43 15.12
C LEU A 120 2.40 0.59 14.33
N LEU A 121 3.34 1.22 13.62
CA LEU A 121 4.37 0.49 12.88
C LEU A 121 5.21 -0.38 13.81
N LYS A 122 5.61 0.14 14.98
CA LYS A 122 6.36 -0.62 15.99
C LYS A 122 5.55 -1.82 16.50
N ALA A 123 4.27 -1.64 16.80
CA ALA A 123 3.40 -2.72 17.27
C ALA A 123 3.25 -3.81 16.20
N VAL A 124 3.01 -3.42 14.95
CA VAL A 124 2.91 -4.35 13.81
C VAL A 124 4.23 -5.10 13.59
N ALA A 125 5.37 -4.42 13.71
CA ALA A 125 6.69 -5.06 13.62
C ALA A 125 6.87 -6.14 14.70
N GLY A 126 6.48 -5.84 15.95
CA GLY A 126 6.52 -6.79 17.06
C GLY A 126 5.65 -8.03 16.80
N VAL A 127 4.42 -7.83 16.35
CA VAL A 127 3.50 -8.93 16.01
C VAL A 127 4.07 -9.80 14.90
N LEU A 128 4.54 -9.20 13.81
CA LEU A 128 5.10 -9.94 12.67
C LEU A 128 6.39 -10.70 13.03
N ALA A 129 7.22 -10.15 13.93
CA ALA A 129 8.40 -10.84 14.44
C ALA A 129 8.03 -12.02 15.34
N SER A 130 7.02 -11.87 16.20
CA SER A 130 6.53 -12.96 17.07
C SER A 130 5.80 -14.08 16.33
N ALA A 131 5.27 -13.80 15.13
CA ALA A 131 4.55 -14.75 14.30
C ALA A 131 5.46 -15.67 13.47
N GLN A 132 6.79 -15.67 13.71
CA GLN A 132 7.67 -16.64 13.07
C GLN A 132 7.29 -18.05 13.54
N PRO A 133 7.15 -19.03 12.62
CA PRO A 133 6.96 -20.41 13.03
C PRO A 133 8.17 -20.82 13.87
N ALA A 134 7.92 -21.47 15.01
CA ALA A 134 8.95 -22.18 15.73
C ALA A 134 9.63 -23.12 14.71
N THR A 135 10.86 -22.82 14.33
CA THR A 135 11.68 -23.70 13.53
C THR A 135 11.86 -24.99 14.33
N GLN A 136 11.12 -26.03 13.95
CA GLN A 136 11.44 -27.43 14.24
C GLN A 136 11.71 -28.11 12.90
#